data_AF-A0AAU3RRH8-F1
#
_entry.id   AF-A0AAU3RRH8-F1
#
_cell.length_a   1.000
_cell.length_b   1.000
_cell.length_c   1.000
_cell.angle_alpha   90.00
_cell.angle_beta   90.00
_cell.angle_gamma   90.00
#
_symmetry.space_group_name_H-M   'P 1'
#
loop_
_entity.id
_entity.type
_entity.pdbx_description
1 polymer ?
#
loop_
_entity_poly.entity_id
_entity_poly.type
_entity_poly.pdbx_seq_one_letter_code
_entity_poly.pdbx_strand_id
1 'polypeptide(L)'
;MSAQSGKAAGDPPAVAPTPGDAKVATDYLRIFGYLPEDVPLASDAGRAALRASQAMALLPTTGVVDEATRKVFEQPRCGFPDRQGTEEPGQAKLPGGVGEFVAFGTVWDHAVITYRINNLSPDFDGARQRTLIREAWARWAAVVPLVFEETTATPDVEIRFATGTHGDGSPFDGPGNVLAHAFFPPPNGGALAGDAHFDEDERWQDGIRAGGFDLFTVAVHEFGHSLGLNHTSVPNSTMNPFYPTPSTPATDDRAGVRNIYRRHIWASSLYRDVLGRRFDNNGLDYWVRKLFSNTSVDQVARAFLYSLENSGRLATDLYFTLLDRAPEPAGLNHWRTQLAGGLGRQAAIVAFLDSAEYRGKYPANDAFIDSLYRRLLRRPPDAGGFQYWKSAMTGGMSRYEVARGFVLSDEYCRAYARSLYLRYLRREPEQGGWDGWTGRLKAGLNHQDAETGFAASPEYQNAVVNWW
;
A
#
# COMPACT_ATOMS: atom_id res chain seq x y z
N MET A 1 -13.45 -20.15 -65.10
CA MET A 1 -13.34 -20.28 -63.62
C MET A 1 -12.14 -19.45 -63.21
N SER A 2 -12.29 -18.13 -63.09
CA SER A 2 -12.68 -17.39 -61.87
C SER A 2 -11.71 -17.54 -60.72
N ALA A 3 -10.88 -16.52 -60.53
CA ALA A 3 -10.48 -16.02 -59.21
C ALA A 3 -10.13 -14.54 -59.35
N GLN A 4 -11.12 -13.69 -59.07
CA GLN A 4 -10.94 -12.26 -58.84
C GLN A 4 -10.12 -12.09 -57.56
N SER A 5 -8.94 -11.47 -57.65
CA SER A 5 -8.28 -10.89 -56.49
C SER A 5 -9.00 -9.60 -56.12
N GLY A 6 -9.84 -9.67 -55.08
CA GLY A 6 -10.39 -8.49 -54.44
C GLY A 6 -9.24 -7.64 -53.90
N LYS A 7 -8.98 -6.50 -54.54
CA LYS A 7 -8.26 -5.39 -53.91
C LYS A 7 -9.06 -5.02 -52.66
N ALA A 8 -8.47 -5.21 -51.48
CA ALA A 8 -8.93 -4.51 -50.30
C ALA A 8 -9.02 -3.02 -50.66
N ALA A 9 -10.20 -2.43 -50.47
CA ALA A 9 -10.37 -1.00 -50.56
C ALA A 9 -9.39 -0.39 -49.56
N GLY A 10 -8.40 0.35 -50.07
CA GLY A 10 -7.53 1.14 -49.21
C GLY A 10 -8.39 2.10 -48.39
N ASP A 11 -8.05 2.27 -47.13
CA ASP A 11 -8.66 3.29 -46.28
C ASP A 11 -8.72 4.61 -47.06
N PRO A 12 -9.83 5.36 -46.98
CA PRO A 12 -9.94 6.64 -47.65
C PRO A 12 -8.73 7.51 -47.26
N PRO A 13 -8.13 8.27 -48.20
CA PRO A 13 -6.98 9.10 -47.89
C PRO A 13 -7.36 10.04 -46.75
N ALA A 14 -6.60 9.99 -45.65
CA ALA A 14 -6.79 10.89 -44.53
C ALA A 14 -6.81 12.33 -45.06
N VAL A 15 -7.94 13.00 -44.90
CA VAL A 15 -8.06 14.42 -45.25
C VAL A 15 -7.01 15.17 -44.43
N ALA A 16 -6.15 15.92 -45.11
CA ALA A 16 -5.11 16.69 -44.44
C ALA A 16 -5.76 17.64 -43.42
N PRO A 17 -5.26 17.72 -42.17
CA PRO A 17 -5.85 18.57 -41.14
C PRO A 17 -5.86 20.04 -41.59
N THR A 18 -6.90 20.78 -41.20
CA THR A 18 -6.90 22.22 -41.45
C THR A 18 -5.80 22.90 -40.62
N PRO A 19 -5.35 24.12 -40.99
CA PRO A 19 -4.36 24.85 -40.20
C PRO A 19 -4.77 25.06 -38.74
N GLY A 20 -6.07 25.20 -38.46
CA GLY A 20 -6.61 25.29 -37.09
C GLY A 20 -6.41 23.99 -36.31
N ASP A 21 -6.70 22.84 -36.94
CA ASP A 21 -6.56 21.53 -36.31
C ASP A 21 -5.10 21.19 -35.98
N ALA A 22 -4.18 21.59 -36.86
CA ALA A 22 -2.76 21.42 -36.64
C ALA A 22 -2.27 22.24 -35.43
N LYS A 23 -2.82 23.45 -35.22
CA LYS A 23 -2.49 24.27 -34.06
C LYS A 23 -3.01 23.64 -32.76
N VAL A 24 -4.30 23.28 -32.70
CA VAL A 24 -4.91 22.64 -31.53
C VAL A 24 -4.15 21.37 -31.14
N ALA A 25 -3.83 20.52 -32.12
CA ALA A 25 -3.04 19.31 -31.88
C ALA A 25 -1.62 19.61 -31.37
N THR A 26 -0.96 20.64 -31.92
CA THR A 26 0.39 21.01 -31.47
C THR A 26 0.39 21.51 -30.03
N ASP A 27 -0.56 22.40 -29.69
CA ASP A 27 -0.70 22.95 -28.34
C ASP A 27 -1.02 21.84 -27.32
N TYR A 28 -2.00 20.99 -27.65
CA TYR A 28 -2.37 19.82 -26.82
C TYR A 28 -1.16 18.93 -26.53
N LEU A 29 -0.42 18.53 -27.58
CA LEU A 29 0.71 17.63 -27.42
C LEU A 29 1.85 18.27 -26.60
N ARG A 30 2.02 19.59 -26.64
CA ARG A 30 3.02 20.30 -25.83
C ARG A 30 2.59 20.39 -24.37
N ILE A 31 1.35 20.84 -24.12
CA ILE A 31 0.78 20.97 -22.78
C ILE A 31 0.84 19.63 -22.04
N PHE A 32 0.47 18.54 -22.69
CA PHE A 32 0.44 17.21 -22.07
C PHE A 32 1.76 16.41 -22.19
N GLY A 33 2.84 17.07 -22.61
CA GLY A 33 4.21 16.53 -22.54
C GLY A 33 4.60 15.52 -23.64
N TYR A 34 3.82 15.41 -24.71
CA TYR A 34 4.10 14.50 -25.83
C TYR A 34 5.08 15.06 -26.86
N LEU A 35 5.11 16.38 -27.04
CA LEU A 35 5.85 17.04 -28.12
C LEU A 35 6.69 18.20 -27.56
N PRO A 36 8.03 18.18 -27.74
CA PRO A 36 8.88 19.32 -27.40
C PRO A 36 8.56 20.58 -28.26
N GLU A 37 8.87 21.77 -27.73
CA GLU A 37 8.58 23.05 -28.38
C GLU A 37 9.24 23.22 -29.76
N ASP A 38 10.42 22.63 -29.97
CA ASP A 38 11.20 22.75 -31.20
C ASP A 38 10.87 21.67 -32.24
N VAL A 39 10.01 20.69 -31.92
CA VAL A 39 9.67 19.57 -32.81
C VAL A 39 8.40 19.87 -33.61
N PRO A 40 8.44 19.86 -34.95
CA PRO A 40 7.25 20.07 -35.77
C PRO A 40 6.27 18.89 -35.72
N LEU A 41 4.97 19.17 -35.66
CA LEU A 41 3.90 18.15 -35.68
C LEU A 41 3.99 17.21 -36.90
N ALA A 42 4.37 17.74 -38.07
CA ALA A 42 4.46 16.97 -39.31
C ALA A 42 5.67 16.02 -39.38
N SER A 43 6.59 16.07 -38.42
CA SER A 43 7.75 15.18 -38.34
C SER A 43 7.36 13.75 -37.96
N ASP A 44 8.28 12.80 -38.10
CA ASP A 44 8.08 11.43 -37.58
C ASP A 44 7.86 11.42 -36.06
N ALA A 45 8.58 12.28 -35.33
CA ALA A 45 8.43 12.47 -33.91
C ALA A 45 7.03 13.04 -33.57
N GLY A 46 6.54 14.01 -34.33
CA GLY A 46 5.18 14.54 -34.18
C GLY A 46 4.09 13.51 -34.44
N ARG A 47 4.24 12.67 -35.48
CA ARG A 47 3.33 11.53 -35.72
C ARG A 47 3.39 10.50 -34.59
N ALA A 48 4.56 10.26 -34.01
CA ALA A 48 4.72 9.37 -32.87
C ALA A 48 4.05 9.95 -31.60
N ALA A 49 4.19 11.25 -31.37
CA ALA A 49 3.50 11.98 -30.30
C ALA A 49 1.97 11.87 -30.44
N LEU A 50 1.44 12.05 -31.66
CA LEU A 50 0.01 11.82 -31.94
C LEU A 50 -0.42 10.40 -31.59
N ARG A 51 0.29 9.37 -32.06
CA ARG A 51 -0.04 7.98 -31.72
C ARG A 51 -0.04 7.72 -30.22
N ALA A 52 0.90 8.33 -29.50
CA ALA A 52 0.96 8.20 -28.05
C ALA A 52 -0.25 8.85 -27.36
N SER A 53 -0.62 10.07 -27.75
CA SER A 53 -1.79 10.75 -27.21
C SER A 53 -3.10 10.03 -27.54
N GLN A 54 -3.22 9.49 -28.76
CA GLN A 54 -4.37 8.69 -29.19
C GLN A 54 -4.52 7.44 -28.34
N ALA A 55 -3.42 6.75 -28.03
CA ALA A 55 -3.47 5.58 -27.17
C ALA A 55 -3.90 5.92 -25.74
N MET A 56 -3.43 7.05 -25.18
CA MET A 56 -3.88 7.53 -23.87
C MET A 56 -5.40 7.81 -23.86
N ALA A 57 -5.89 8.37 -24.96
CA ALA A 57 -7.31 8.63 -25.18
C ALA A 57 -8.12 7.41 -25.65
N LEU A 58 -7.54 6.21 -25.65
CA LEU A 58 -8.20 4.97 -26.08
C LEU A 58 -8.72 5.00 -27.53
N LEU A 59 -8.07 5.78 -28.39
CA LEU A 59 -8.34 5.87 -29.83
C LEU A 59 -7.43 4.93 -30.64
N PRO A 60 -7.83 4.56 -31.88
CA PRO A 60 -6.92 3.98 -32.84
C PRO A 60 -5.67 4.87 -33.05
N THR A 61 -4.49 4.27 -33.02
CA THR A 61 -3.20 4.99 -33.07
C THR A 61 -2.78 5.30 -34.51
N THR A 62 -3.60 6.09 -35.19
CA THR A 62 -3.42 6.45 -36.61
C THR A 62 -2.24 7.38 -36.85
N GLY A 63 -1.86 8.20 -35.86
CA GLY A 63 -0.81 9.21 -35.97
C GLY A 63 -1.18 10.39 -36.85
N VAL A 64 -2.48 10.59 -37.10
CA VAL A 64 -3.05 11.71 -37.85
C VAL A 64 -4.15 12.39 -37.03
N VAL A 65 -4.39 13.68 -37.27
CA VAL A 65 -5.46 14.44 -36.61
C VAL A 65 -6.79 14.19 -37.33
N ASP A 66 -7.34 12.99 -37.11
CA ASP A 66 -8.68 12.62 -37.62
C ASP A 66 -9.81 13.22 -36.76
N GLU A 67 -11.07 13.02 -37.19
CA GLU A 67 -12.24 13.56 -36.49
C GLU A 67 -12.33 13.10 -35.04
N ALA A 68 -11.99 11.84 -34.76
CA ALA A 68 -11.99 11.30 -33.40
C ALA A 68 -10.91 11.95 -32.53
N THR A 69 -9.70 12.10 -33.06
CA THR A 69 -8.58 12.78 -32.38
C THR A 69 -8.91 14.23 -32.07
N ARG A 70 -9.52 14.94 -33.02
CA ARG A 70 -9.95 16.34 -32.80
C ARG A 70 -10.94 16.47 -31.66
N LYS A 71 -11.99 15.62 -31.64
CA LYS A 71 -13.00 15.64 -30.59
C LYS A 71 -12.42 15.38 -29.21
N VAL A 72 -11.43 14.48 -29.12
CA VAL A 72 -10.73 14.20 -27.86
C VAL A 72 -9.88 15.37 -27.39
N PHE A 73 -9.21 16.09 -28.30
CA PHE A 73 -8.37 17.24 -27.94
C PHE A 73 -9.18 18.46 -27.47
N GLU A 74 -10.49 18.44 -27.66
CA GLU A 74 -11.44 19.44 -27.15
C GLU A 74 -12.21 18.92 -25.91
N GLN A 75 -11.97 17.68 -25.49
CA GLN A 75 -12.70 17.06 -24.40
C GLN A 75 -12.13 17.51 -23.04
N PRO A 76 -13.01 17.85 -22.07
CA PRO A 76 -12.61 18.10 -20.69
C PRO A 76 -11.76 16.97 -20.09
N ARG A 77 -10.64 17.33 -19.46
CA ARG A 77 -9.64 16.42 -18.89
C ARG A 77 -8.80 17.09 -17.81
N CYS A 78 -7.97 16.29 -17.13
CA CYS A 78 -6.95 16.77 -16.22
C CYS A 78 -5.84 17.51 -16.96
N GLY A 79 -5.41 18.63 -16.38
CA GLY A 79 -4.33 19.50 -16.83
C GLY A 79 -2.93 18.98 -16.51
N PHE A 80 -2.82 17.93 -15.69
CA PHE A 80 -1.53 17.31 -15.39
C PHE A 80 -0.94 16.65 -16.65
N PRO A 81 0.36 16.86 -16.97
CA PRO A 81 0.95 16.27 -18.16
C PRO A 81 0.94 14.74 -18.14
N ASP A 82 0.48 14.12 -19.24
CA ASP A 82 0.49 12.67 -19.43
C ASP A 82 1.92 12.09 -19.40
N ARG A 83 2.91 12.91 -19.84
CA ARG A 83 4.33 12.56 -19.87
C ARG A 83 5.18 13.61 -19.16
N GLN A 84 5.99 13.12 -18.22
CA GLN A 84 6.84 13.94 -17.36
C GLN A 84 8.20 14.24 -18.01
N GLY A 85 8.27 14.73 -19.25
CA GLY A 85 9.45 15.38 -19.89
C GLY A 85 10.82 14.66 -19.96
N THR A 86 11.04 13.54 -19.26
CA THR A 86 12.31 12.80 -19.16
C THR A 86 12.37 11.59 -20.09
N GLU A 87 11.35 11.38 -20.90
CA GLU A 87 11.24 10.25 -21.82
C GLU A 87 11.76 10.63 -23.22
N GLU A 88 12.72 9.88 -23.74
CA GLU A 88 13.26 10.05 -25.10
C GLU A 88 12.12 9.97 -26.15
N PRO A 89 12.06 10.89 -27.14
CA PRO A 89 11.06 10.86 -28.21
C PRO A 89 11.09 9.52 -28.96
N GLY A 90 10.01 8.74 -28.85
CA GLY A 90 9.85 7.48 -29.57
C GLY A 90 10.26 6.20 -28.82
N GLN A 91 10.72 6.28 -27.57
CA GLN A 91 10.99 5.10 -26.72
C GLN A 91 10.06 4.98 -25.49
N ALA A 92 9.23 5.99 -25.23
CA ALA A 92 8.23 5.96 -24.17
C ALA A 92 7.21 4.84 -24.38
N LYS A 93 7.32 3.76 -23.60
CA LYS A 93 6.23 2.79 -23.46
C LYS A 93 5.01 3.52 -22.90
N LEU A 94 3.87 3.35 -23.55
CA LEU A 94 2.61 3.83 -23.01
C LEU A 94 2.36 3.17 -21.64
N PRO A 95 2.02 3.93 -20.59
CA PRO A 95 1.52 3.35 -19.35
C PRO A 95 0.23 2.60 -19.66
N GLY A 96 0.23 1.27 -19.52
CA GLY A 96 -0.92 0.43 -19.90
C GLY A 96 -0.62 -1.02 -20.29
N GLY A 97 0.64 -1.46 -20.32
CA GLY A 97 0.95 -2.88 -20.34
C GLY A 97 0.56 -3.52 -19.00
N VAL A 98 -0.12 -4.68 -19.03
CA VAL A 98 -0.62 -5.46 -17.87
C VAL A 98 0.50 -5.96 -16.92
N GLY A 99 1.71 -5.41 -17.01
CA GLY A 99 2.86 -5.73 -16.17
C GLY A 99 3.78 -4.54 -15.87
N GLU A 100 3.38 -3.31 -16.19
CA GLU A 100 4.18 -2.10 -15.91
C GLU A 100 3.29 -1.07 -15.21
N PHE A 101 3.12 -1.26 -13.90
CA PHE A 101 2.66 -0.18 -13.01
C PHE A 101 3.75 0.87 -12.99
N VAL A 102 3.63 1.88 -13.84
CA VAL A 102 4.65 2.91 -13.93
C VAL A 102 4.47 3.85 -12.75
N ALA A 103 5.17 3.54 -11.65
CA ALA A 103 5.33 4.40 -10.48
C ALA A 103 6.20 5.62 -10.83
N PHE A 104 5.78 6.43 -11.80
CA PHE A 104 6.31 7.79 -11.96
C PHE A 104 5.60 8.67 -10.94
N GLY A 105 6.13 8.66 -9.72
CA GLY A 105 5.64 9.49 -8.64
C GLY A 105 6.48 9.28 -7.39
N THR A 106 6.68 10.38 -6.70
CA THR A 106 7.19 10.43 -5.33
C THR A 106 6.07 10.07 -4.37
N VAL A 107 6.41 9.76 -3.12
CA VAL A 107 5.44 9.36 -2.09
C VAL A 107 5.64 10.19 -0.84
N TRP A 108 4.58 10.34 -0.06
CA TRP A 108 4.69 10.92 1.26
C TRP A 108 5.54 10.03 2.18
N ASP A 109 6.50 10.64 2.86
CA ASP A 109 7.42 9.96 3.80
C ASP A 109 6.80 9.73 5.18
N HIS A 110 5.50 9.98 5.30
CA HIS A 110 4.71 9.94 6.51
C HIS A 110 3.28 9.47 6.20
N ALA A 111 2.46 9.18 7.21
CA ALA A 111 1.17 8.51 7.04
C ALA A 111 -0.04 9.42 7.27
N VAL A 112 0.13 10.50 8.05
CA VAL A 112 -0.91 11.51 8.27
C VAL A 112 -0.66 12.69 7.34
N ILE A 113 -1.39 12.72 6.23
CA ILE A 113 -1.31 13.78 5.23
C ILE A 113 -2.30 14.87 5.64
N THR A 114 -1.77 16.06 5.88
CA THR A 114 -2.60 17.22 6.25
C THR A 114 -2.97 18.02 5.01
N TYR A 115 -4.18 18.53 4.96
CA TYR A 115 -4.62 19.38 3.85
C TYR A 115 -5.36 20.63 4.33
N ARG A 116 -5.41 21.65 3.49
CA ARG A 116 -6.18 22.86 3.74
C ARG A 116 -6.98 23.25 2.51
N ILE A 117 -8.26 23.53 2.70
CA ILE A 117 -9.14 24.08 1.66
C ILE A 117 -9.09 25.61 1.77
N ASN A 118 -8.38 26.25 0.85
CA ASN A 118 -8.07 27.69 0.90
C ASN A 118 -9.28 28.56 0.54
N ASN A 119 -10.04 28.13 -0.45
CA ASN A 119 -11.28 28.75 -0.91
C ASN A 119 -12.21 27.68 -1.48
N LEU A 120 -13.44 28.08 -1.79
CA LEU A 120 -14.50 27.24 -2.32
C LEU A 120 -15.13 27.96 -3.51
N SER A 121 -15.66 27.21 -4.46
CA SER A 121 -16.41 27.76 -5.58
C SER A 121 -17.74 28.39 -5.09
N PRO A 122 -18.22 29.48 -5.69
CA PRO A 122 -19.53 30.03 -5.39
C PRO A 122 -20.69 29.23 -6.02
N ASP A 123 -20.41 28.23 -6.86
CA ASP A 123 -21.43 27.55 -7.69
C ASP A 123 -22.45 26.71 -6.91
N PHE A 124 -22.07 26.21 -5.73
CA PHE A 124 -22.97 25.46 -4.85
C PHE A 124 -22.52 25.49 -3.38
N ASP A 125 -23.33 24.91 -2.50
CA ASP A 125 -23.14 24.99 -1.05
C ASP A 125 -21.72 24.58 -0.59
N GLY A 126 -21.04 25.49 0.12
CA GLY A 126 -19.66 25.29 0.54
C GLY A 126 -19.49 24.17 1.58
N ALA A 127 -20.50 23.90 2.42
CA ALA A 127 -20.44 22.79 3.37
C ALA A 127 -20.52 21.44 2.62
N ARG A 128 -21.30 21.38 1.54
CA ARG A 128 -21.33 20.23 0.64
C ARG A 128 -20.01 20.05 -0.09
N GLN A 129 -19.39 21.10 -0.62
CA GLN A 129 -18.05 21.03 -1.23
C GLN A 129 -17.00 20.42 -0.29
N ARG A 130 -16.93 20.91 0.96
CA ARG A 130 -16.02 20.33 1.98
C ARG A 130 -16.32 18.86 2.26
N THR A 131 -17.59 18.48 2.25
CA THR A 131 -18.01 17.07 2.40
C THR A 131 -17.52 16.22 1.23
N LEU A 132 -17.68 16.69 -0.02
CA LEU A 132 -17.22 15.97 -1.21
C LEU A 132 -15.69 15.81 -1.21
N ILE A 133 -14.95 16.86 -0.83
CA ILE A 133 -13.48 16.80 -0.69
C ILE A 133 -13.06 15.75 0.36
N ARG A 134 -13.73 15.71 1.52
CA ARG A 134 -13.49 14.67 2.54
C ARG A 134 -13.82 13.27 2.03
N GLU A 135 -14.93 13.12 1.31
CA GLU A 135 -15.33 11.85 0.71
C GLU A 135 -14.32 11.39 -0.34
N ALA A 136 -13.73 12.30 -1.13
CA ALA A 136 -12.72 12.00 -2.12
C ALA A 136 -11.43 11.46 -1.47
N TRP A 137 -10.94 12.11 -0.41
CA TRP A 137 -9.84 11.57 0.40
C TRP A 137 -10.16 10.21 1.01
N ALA A 138 -11.40 10.01 1.47
CA ALA A 138 -11.84 8.73 2.02
C ALA A 138 -11.79 7.58 1.00
N ARG A 139 -11.93 7.86 -0.31
CA ARG A 139 -11.78 6.83 -1.36
C ARG A 139 -10.36 6.29 -1.43
N TRP A 140 -9.36 7.15 -1.25
CA TRP A 140 -7.97 6.74 -1.19
C TRP A 140 -7.61 6.09 0.15
N ALA A 141 -8.06 6.65 1.28
CA ALA A 141 -7.82 6.08 2.62
C ALA A 141 -8.38 4.65 2.78
N ALA A 142 -9.38 4.27 1.99
CA ALA A 142 -9.93 2.92 1.98
C ALA A 142 -8.99 1.87 1.34
N VAL A 143 -8.06 2.30 0.48
CA VAL A 143 -7.24 1.38 -0.34
C VAL A 143 -5.74 1.47 -0.05
N VAL A 144 -5.31 2.41 0.78
CA VAL A 144 -3.93 2.59 1.28
C VAL A 144 -3.98 3.10 2.73
N PRO A 145 -3.07 2.69 3.64
CA PRO A 145 -3.09 3.13 5.04
C PRO A 145 -2.52 4.54 5.20
N LEU A 146 -3.20 5.51 4.60
CA LEU A 146 -2.98 6.94 4.82
C LEU A 146 -4.16 7.53 5.57
N VAL A 147 -3.89 8.60 6.30
CA VAL A 147 -4.87 9.37 7.04
C VAL A 147 -4.85 10.78 6.46
N PHE A 148 -6.03 11.35 6.20
CA PHE A 148 -6.17 12.69 5.67
C PHE A 148 -6.84 13.59 6.70
N GLU A 149 -6.16 14.65 7.13
CA GLU A 149 -6.63 15.54 8.19
C GLU A 149 -6.65 17.00 7.70
N GLU A 150 -7.81 17.66 7.80
CA GLU A 150 -7.90 19.09 7.49
C GLU A 150 -7.22 19.90 8.59
N THR A 151 -6.40 20.89 8.23
CA THR A 151 -5.64 21.70 9.18
C THR A 151 -5.72 23.20 8.87
N THR A 152 -5.56 24.01 9.92
CA THR A 152 -5.35 25.46 9.83
C THR A 152 -3.87 25.86 9.96
N ALA A 153 -3.00 24.91 10.28
CA ALA A 153 -1.55 25.12 10.28
C ALA A 153 -1.01 25.08 8.83
N THR A 154 0.31 24.95 8.67
CA THR A 154 0.92 24.64 7.36
C THR A 154 0.51 23.22 6.96
N PRO A 155 -0.23 23.04 5.85
CA PRO A 155 -0.64 21.73 5.37
C PRO A 155 0.46 21.05 4.52
N ASP A 156 0.30 19.76 4.27
CA ASP A 156 1.05 19.05 3.22
C ASP A 156 0.45 19.31 1.84
N VAL A 157 -0.88 19.48 1.76
CA VAL A 157 -1.64 19.69 0.52
C VAL A 157 -2.52 20.92 0.60
N GLU A 158 -2.28 21.90 -0.27
CA GLU A 158 -3.17 23.04 -0.46
C GLU A 158 -4.20 22.73 -1.56
N ILE A 159 -5.47 22.94 -1.24
CA ILE A 159 -6.59 22.78 -2.17
C ILE A 159 -7.17 24.16 -2.45
N ARG A 160 -7.20 24.58 -3.71
CA ARG A 160 -7.77 25.88 -4.10
C ARG A 160 -8.50 25.83 -5.43
N PHE A 161 -9.46 26.74 -5.56
CA PHE A 161 -10.07 27.08 -6.84
C PHE A 161 -9.42 28.36 -7.37
N ALA A 162 -9.07 28.41 -8.66
CA ALA A 162 -8.40 29.55 -9.27
C ALA A 162 -8.76 29.68 -10.75
N THR A 163 -8.54 30.85 -11.34
CA THR A 163 -8.80 31.11 -12.76
C THR A 163 -7.50 31.48 -13.48
N GLY A 164 -7.35 31.09 -14.75
CA GLY A 164 -6.25 31.52 -15.60
C GLY A 164 -4.85 31.40 -14.96
N THR A 165 -4.03 32.44 -15.06
CA THR A 165 -2.70 32.46 -14.40
C THR A 165 -2.82 32.63 -12.89
N HIS A 166 -2.40 31.61 -12.12
CA HIS A 166 -2.63 31.55 -10.68
C HIS A 166 -1.38 31.21 -9.83
N GLY A 167 -0.19 31.49 -10.37
CA GLY A 167 1.06 31.56 -9.59
C GLY A 167 1.89 30.29 -9.50
N ASP A 168 1.53 29.23 -10.23
CA ASP A 168 2.25 27.96 -10.29
C ASP A 168 2.97 27.69 -11.62
N GLY A 169 2.75 28.52 -12.64
CA GLY A 169 3.33 28.36 -13.97
C GLY A 169 2.50 27.49 -14.93
N SER A 170 1.34 26.99 -14.48
CA SER A 170 0.40 26.19 -15.27
C SER A 170 -0.96 26.91 -15.32
N PRO A 171 -1.13 27.93 -16.17
CA PRO A 171 -2.39 28.67 -16.21
C PRO A 171 -3.54 27.80 -16.70
N PHE A 172 -4.74 27.97 -16.11
CA PHE A 172 -5.97 27.40 -16.66
C PHE A 172 -6.41 28.11 -17.94
N ASP A 173 -7.25 27.45 -18.74
CA ASP A 173 -7.63 27.86 -20.09
C ASP A 173 -9.04 28.45 -20.21
N GLY A 174 -9.75 28.59 -19.08
CA GLY A 174 -11.11 29.09 -19.03
C GLY A 174 -12.13 27.95 -19.17
N PRO A 175 -13.37 28.22 -19.59
CA PRO A 175 -14.41 27.19 -19.58
C PRO A 175 -14.14 26.01 -20.54
N GLY A 176 -14.23 24.79 -20.02
CA GLY A 176 -14.00 23.52 -20.71
C GLY A 176 -12.54 23.07 -20.69
N ASN A 177 -12.27 21.97 -21.39
CA ASN A 177 -10.92 21.44 -21.64
C ASN A 177 -10.06 21.11 -20.38
N VAL A 178 -9.43 22.04 -19.67
CA VAL A 178 -8.67 21.71 -18.44
C VAL A 178 -9.48 22.01 -17.18
N LEU A 179 -9.95 20.95 -16.50
CA LEU A 179 -10.81 21.13 -15.32
C LEU A 179 -10.05 21.41 -14.02
N ALA A 180 -8.89 20.77 -13.88
CA ALA A 180 -8.08 20.81 -12.67
C ALA A 180 -6.68 20.26 -12.96
N HIS A 181 -5.75 20.51 -12.03
CA HIS A 181 -4.48 19.78 -11.95
C HIS A 181 -4.04 19.62 -10.51
N ALA A 182 -3.12 18.71 -10.29
CA ALA A 182 -2.45 18.53 -9.01
C ALA A 182 -0.95 18.29 -9.20
N PHE A 183 -0.23 18.20 -8.09
CA PHE A 183 1.22 17.99 -8.10
C PHE A 183 1.57 16.74 -7.30
N PHE A 184 2.63 16.05 -7.75
CA PHE A 184 3.16 14.91 -7.00
C PHE A 184 3.66 15.31 -5.61
N PRO A 185 3.75 14.35 -4.67
CA PRO A 185 4.40 14.55 -3.37
C PRO A 185 5.85 15.05 -3.47
N PRO A 186 6.47 15.52 -2.38
CA PRO A 186 7.89 15.88 -2.37
C PRO A 186 8.82 14.71 -2.75
N PRO A 187 10.00 14.98 -3.35
CA PRO A 187 10.53 16.30 -3.72
C PRO A 187 9.97 16.88 -5.03
N ASN A 188 9.15 16.14 -5.77
CA ASN A 188 8.54 16.65 -7.00
C ASN A 188 7.55 17.77 -6.67
N GLY A 189 7.34 18.72 -7.59
CA GLY A 189 6.44 19.87 -7.38
C GLY A 189 7.02 21.01 -6.51
N GLY A 190 8.15 20.80 -5.83
CA GLY A 190 8.83 21.86 -5.07
C GLY A 190 7.94 22.44 -3.97
N ALA A 191 7.65 23.74 -4.04
CA ALA A 191 6.77 24.41 -3.07
C ALA A 191 5.28 24.07 -3.24
N LEU A 192 4.89 23.48 -4.38
CA LEU A 192 3.53 23.08 -4.72
C LEU A 192 3.30 21.58 -4.55
N ALA A 193 4.30 20.88 -4.01
CA ALA A 193 4.28 19.43 -3.92
C ALA A 193 3.02 18.95 -3.17
N GLY A 194 2.21 18.12 -3.82
CA GLY A 194 0.96 17.61 -3.27
C GLY A 194 -0.28 18.44 -3.55
N ASP A 195 -0.14 19.74 -3.88
CA ASP A 195 -1.27 20.67 -4.05
C ASP A 195 -2.22 20.24 -5.17
N ALA A 196 -3.48 20.66 -5.05
CA ALA A 196 -4.52 20.43 -6.06
C ALA A 196 -5.30 21.71 -6.35
N HIS A 197 -5.35 22.11 -7.62
CA HIS A 197 -6.01 23.30 -8.10
C HIS A 197 -7.17 22.94 -9.02
N PHE A 198 -8.31 23.60 -8.84
CA PHE A 198 -9.52 23.42 -9.63
C PHE A 198 -9.79 24.71 -10.41
N ASP A 199 -10.12 24.60 -11.70
CA ASP A 199 -10.41 25.78 -12.51
C ASP A 199 -11.77 26.36 -12.11
N GLU A 200 -11.79 27.60 -11.60
CA GLU A 200 -12.99 28.31 -11.19
C GLU A 200 -13.74 28.94 -12.37
N ASP A 201 -13.16 28.97 -13.57
CA ASP A 201 -13.91 29.31 -14.79
C ASP A 201 -14.90 28.18 -15.18
N GLU A 202 -14.78 27.01 -14.54
CA GLU A 202 -15.69 25.88 -14.72
C GLU A 202 -16.90 25.93 -13.80
N ARG A 203 -18.02 25.40 -14.30
CA ARG A 203 -19.25 25.28 -13.51
C ARG A 203 -19.24 24.02 -12.65
N TRP A 204 -18.89 24.15 -11.37
CA TRP A 204 -18.82 23.05 -10.42
C TRP A 204 -20.19 22.66 -9.87
N GLN A 205 -20.34 21.37 -9.56
CA GLN A 205 -21.58 20.82 -9.02
C GLN A 205 -21.37 19.54 -8.23
N ASP A 206 -22.41 19.15 -7.47
CA ASP A 206 -22.55 17.85 -6.84
C ASP A 206 -23.25 16.88 -7.78
N GLY A 207 -22.52 15.85 -8.20
CA GLY A 207 -22.99 14.77 -9.06
C GLY A 207 -22.90 15.07 -10.55
N ILE A 208 -22.97 13.99 -11.34
CA ILE A 208 -22.85 14.03 -12.79
C ILE A 208 -24.20 14.41 -13.40
N ARG A 209 -24.31 15.66 -13.86
CA ARG A 209 -25.51 16.20 -14.52
C ARG A 209 -25.11 17.18 -15.63
N ALA A 210 -26.03 17.40 -16.58
CA ALA A 210 -25.76 18.27 -17.72
C ALA A 210 -25.45 19.71 -17.27
N GLY A 211 -24.46 20.34 -17.92
CA GLY A 211 -24.15 21.75 -17.77
C GLY A 211 -23.20 22.10 -16.62
N GLY A 212 -22.43 21.14 -16.10
CA GLY A 212 -21.35 21.37 -15.13
C GLY A 212 -20.53 20.11 -14.87
N PHE A 213 -19.51 20.23 -14.03
CA PHE A 213 -18.57 19.16 -13.70
C PHE A 213 -18.70 18.72 -12.24
N ASP A 214 -18.73 17.40 -12.02
CA ASP A 214 -18.84 16.83 -10.68
C ASP A 214 -17.54 17.02 -9.90
N LEU A 215 -17.57 17.87 -8.87
CA LEU A 215 -16.40 18.16 -8.04
C LEU A 215 -15.82 16.89 -7.41
N PHE A 216 -16.67 15.95 -7.01
CA PHE A 216 -16.21 14.72 -6.38
C PHE A 216 -15.39 13.86 -7.34
N THR A 217 -15.86 13.66 -8.57
CA THR A 217 -15.15 12.86 -9.58
C THR A 217 -13.79 13.45 -9.90
N VAL A 218 -13.72 14.77 -10.15
CA VAL A 218 -12.45 15.45 -10.44
C VAL A 218 -11.52 15.40 -9.21
N ALA A 219 -12.02 15.68 -8.01
CA ALA A 219 -11.20 15.66 -6.80
C ALA A 219 -10.62 14.27 -6.50
N VAL A 220 -11.37 13.19 -6.70
CA VAL A 220 -10.84 11.82 -6.52
C VAL A 220 -9.65 11.58 -7.46
N HIS A 221 -9.72 12.04 -8.71
CA HIS A 221 -8.63 11.95 -9.68
C HIS A 221 -7.41 12.80 -9.25
N GLU A 222 -7.60 14.09 -8.99
CA GLU A 222 -6.51 14.99 -8.63
C GLU A 222 -5.77 14.54 -7.37
N PHE A 223 -6.50 14.01 -6.39
CA PHE A 223 -5.89 13.46 -5.17
C PHE A 223 -5.07 12.19 -5.45
N GLY A 224 -5.31 11.48 -6.54
CA GLY A 224 -4.39 10.42 -6.98
C GLY A 224 -3.02 10.97 -7.37
N HIS A 225 -2.95 12.12 -8.06
CA HIS A 225 -1.70 12.83 -8.31
C HIS A 225 -1.06 13.35 -7.01
N SER A 226 -1.85 13.94 -6.10
CA SER A 226 -1.37 14.32 -4.76
C SER A 226 -0.83 13.14 -3.94
N LEU A 227 -1.09 11.90 -4.36
CA LEU A 227 -0.55 10.68 -3.76
C LEU A 227 0.58 10.04 -4.58
N GLY A 228 0.90 10.57 -5.75
CA GLY A 228 2.00 10.08 -6.59
C GLY A 228 1.59 9.13 -7.72
N LEU A 229 0.31 9.10 -8.11
CA LEU A 229 -0.13 8.33 -9.27
C LEU A 229 -0.10 9.19 -10.53
N ASN A 230 0.46 8.66 -11.61
CA ASN A 230 0.39 9.29 -12.93
C ASN A 230 -0.88 8.84 -13.68
N HIS A 231 -1.17 9.49 -14.80
CA HIS A 231 -2.22 9.07 -15.71
C HIS A 231 -2.00 7.65 -16.26
N THR A 232 -3.12 6.98 -16.57
CA THR A 232 -3.14 5.65 -17.15
C THR A 232 -4.16 5.55 -18.29
N SER A 233 -3.84 4.75 -19.29
CA SER A 233 -4.74 4.44 -20.40
C SER A 233 -5.71 3.29 -20.08
N VAL A 234 -5.73 2.76 -18.86
CA VAL A 234 -6.67 1.70 -18.49
C VAL A 234 -8.12 2.20 -18.54
N PRO A 235 -9.03 1.56 -19.31
CA PRO A 235 -10.42 1.99 -19.38
C PRO A 235 -11.09 2.03 -18.01
N ASN A 236 -11.81 3.10 -17.72
CA ASN A 236 -12.51 3.35 -16.45
C ASN A 236 -11.61 3.45 -15.20
N SER A 237 -10.29 3.58 -15.36
CA SER A 237 -9.41 3.94 -14.24
C SER A 237 -9.76 5.34 -13.74
N THR A 238 -9.72 5.52 -12.42
CA THR A 238 -9.85 6.84 -11.80
C THR A 238 -8.77 7.80 -12.29
N MET A 239 -7.55 7.30 -12.52
CA MET A 239 -6.41 8.06 -13.06
C MET A 239 -6.40 8.16 -14.59
N ASN A 240 -7.48 7.82 -15.28
CA ASN A 240 -7.59 8.19 -16.69
C ASN A 240 -7.84 9.71 -16.81
N PRO A 241 -7.10 10.42 -17.69
CA PRO A 241 -7.13 11.89 -17.75
C PRO A 241 -8.50 12.48 -18.10
N PHE A 242 -9.38 11.72 -18.74
CA PHE A 242 -10.68 12.23 -19.21
C PHE A 242 -11.82 12.05 -18.21
N TYR A 243 -11.50 11.92 -16.92
CA TYR A 243 -12.44 11.76 -15.81
C TYR A 243 -13.59 10.78 -16.11
N PRO A 244 -13.30 9.48 -16.27
CA PRO A 244 -14.38 8.51 -16.24
C PRO A 244 -15.11 8.63 -14.91
N THR A 245 -16.27 7.99 -14.79
CA THR A 245 -17.16 8.19 -13.64
C THR A 245 -17.12 7.05 -12.59
N PRO A 246 -15.95 6.48 -12.19
CA PRO A 246 -15.92 5.52 -11.09
C PRO A 246 -16.04 6.28 -9.76
N SER A 247 -16.88 5.78 -8.86
CA SER A 247 -17.02 6.34 -7.50
C SER A 247 -15.90 5.90 -6.53
N THR A 248 -14.99 5.04 -6.99
CA THR A 248 -13.89 4.46 -6.20
C THR A 248 -12.69 4.14 -7.09
N PRO A 249 -11.44 4.26 -6.59
CA PRO A 249 -10.23 3.80 -7.27
C PRO A 249 -10.41 2.41 -7.89
N ALA A 250 -10.18 2.28 -9.19
CA ALA A 250 -10.28 1.05 -9.95
C ALA A 250 -9.14 0.08 -9.61
N THR A 251 -9.17 -1.11 -10.20
CA THR A 251 -8.17 -2.15 -9.91
C THR A 251 -6.74 -1.70 -10.22
N ASP A 252 -6.54 -0.99 -11.34
CA ASP A 252 -5.25 -0.42 -11.71
C ASP A 252 -4.78 0.63 -10.70
N ASP A 253 -5.66 1.57 -10.34
CA ASP A 253 -5.38 2.63 -9.36
C ASP A 253 -4.98 2.06 -7.99
N ARG A 254 -5.73 1.03 -7.52
CA ARG A 254 -5.45 0.34 -6.26
C ARG A 254 -4.10 -0.38 -6.31
N ALA A 255 -3.78 -1.03 -7.42
CA ALA A 255 -2.49 -1.69 -7.59
C ALA A 255 -1.34 -0.68 -7.59
N GLY A 256 -1.49 0.43 -8.33
CA GLY A 256 -0.52 1.53 -8.38
C GLY A 256 -0.26 2.13 -7.01
N VAL A 257 -1.30 2.56 -6.29
CA VAL A 257 -1.13 3.25 -4.99
C VAL A 257 -0.52 2.31 -3.95
N ARG A 258 -0.94 1.04 -3.92
CA ARG A 258 -0.37 0.05 -2.97
C ARG A 258 1.09 -0.25 -3.29
N ASN A 259 1.48 -0.22 -4.55
CA ASN A 259 2.85 -0.45 -4.98
C ASN A 259 3.79 0.72 -4.65
N ILE A 260 3.32 1.95 -4.55
CA ILE A 260 4.17 3.08 -4.13
C ILE A 260 4.19 3.23 -2.60
N TYR A 261 3.08 2.92 -1.91
CA TYR A 261 2.95 2.99 -0.45
C TYR A 261 3.27 1.68 0.30
N ARG A 262 4.14 0.83 -0.25
CA ARG A 262 4.45 -0.51 0.32
C ARG A 262 5.00 -0.44 1.74
N ARG A 263 5.78 0.60 2.05
CA ARG A 263 6.35 0.84 3.39
C ARG A 263 5.23 1.10 4.41
N HIS A 264 4.23 1.90 4.05
CA HIS A 264 3.06 2.18 4.89
C HIS A 264 2.20 0.94 5.10
N ILE A 265 1.96 0.15 4.04
CA ILE A 265 1.23 -1.13 4.14
C ILE A 265 1.96 -2.13 5.03
N TRP A 266 3.28 -2.22 4.90
CA TRP A 266 4.08 -3.09 5.74
C TRP A 266 4.06 -2.66 7.21
N ALA A 267 4.32 -1.38 7.51
CA ALA A 267 4.29 -0.87 8.88
C ALA A 267 2.90 -1.02 9.54
N SER A 268 1.83 -0.71 8.81
CA SER A 268 0.45 -0.90 9.29
C SER A 268 0.11 -2.37 9.52
N SER A 269 0.63 -3.30 8.72
CA SER A 269 0.41 -4.73 8.88
C SER A 269 1.06 -5.30 10.15
N LEU A 270 2.17 -4.72 10.63
CA LEU A 270 2.78 -5.12 11.90
C LEU A 270 1.86 -4.88 13.10
N TYR A 271 1.05 -3.82 13.09
CA TYR A 271 0.05 -3.61 14.15
C TYR A 271 -0.96 -4.75 14.21
N ARG A 272 -1.43 -5.24 13.06
CA ARG A 272 -2.37 -6.36 13.00
C ARG A 272 -1.69 -7.67 13.36
N ASP A 273 -0.58 -7.98 12.71
CA ASP A 273 0.00 -9.33 12.74
C ASP A 273 0.88 -9.57 13.97
N VAL A 274 1.46 -8.51 14.56
CA VAL A 274 2.24 -8.58 15.81
C VAL A 274 1.40 -8.12 17.01
N LEU A 275 0.83 -6.91 16.94
CA LEU A 275 0.13 -6.31 18.08
C LEU A 275 -1.36 -6.66 18.16
N GLY A 276 -1.91 -7.39 17.18
CA GLY A 276 -3.30 -7.81 17.15
C GLY A 276 -4.31 -6.68 17.24
N ARG A 277 -4.01 -5.49 16.72
CA ARG A 277 -4.90 -4.32 16.70
C ARG A 277 -4.71 -3.48 15.43
N ARG A 278 -5.62 -2.53 15.19
CA ARG A 278 -5.40 -1.49 14.18
C ARG A 278 -4.31 -0.52 14.65
N PHE A 279 -3.58 0.04 13.70
CA PHE A 279 -2.68 1.16 13.98
C PHE A 279 -3.45 2.39 14.49
N ASP A 280 -2.78 3.15 15.35
CA ASP A 280 -3.13 4.53 15.64
C ASP A 280 -2.38 5.46 14.68
N ASN A 281 -2.98 6.63 14.36
CA ASN A 281 -2.47 7.53 13.33
C ASN A 281 -1.02 7.97 13.62
N ASN A 282 -0.75 8.42 14.85
CA ASN A 282 0.57 8.89 15.28
C ASN A 282 1.63 7.79 15.24
N GLY A 283 1.28 6.57 15.67
CA GLY A 283 2.19 5.44 15.66
C GLY A 283 2.55 5.01 14.24
N LEU A 284 1.57 4.92 13.34
CA LEU A 284 1.86 4.61 11.94
C LEU A 284 2.75 5.67 11.31
N ASP A 285 2.42 6.95 11.53
CA ASP A 285 3.20 8.08 11.05
C ASP A 285 4.66 8.02 11.50
N TYR A 286 4.87 7.77 12.80
CA TYR A 286 6.20 7.61 13.39
C TYR A 286 7.02 6.51 12.69
N TRP A 287 6.43 5.33 12.50
CA TRP A 287 7.16 4.20 11.91
C TRP A 287 7.42 4.38 10.41
N VAL A 288 6.49 4.99 9.68
CA VAL A 288 6.70 5.32 8.28
C VAL A 288 7.85 6.32 8.14
N ARG A 289 7.85 7.42 8.91
CA ARG A 289 8.96 8.39 8.91
C ARG A 289 10.30 7.73 9.21
N LYS A 290 10.34 6.79 10.16
CA LYS A 290 11.56 6.02 10.45
C LYS A 290 12.08 5.20 9.27
N LEU A 291 11.18 4.59 8.49
CA LEU A 291 11.55 3.85 7.27
C LEU A 291 12.12 4.75 6.17
N PHE A 292 11.68 6.01 6.11
CA PHE A 292 12.27 7.00 5.19
C PHE A 292 13.55 7.64 5.74
N SER A 293 13.77 7.62 7.06
CA SER A 293 14.98 8.13 7.72
C SER A 293 16.06 7.04 7.96
N ASN A 294 16.22 6.10 7.04
CA ASN A 294 17.22 5.00 7.08
C ASN A 294 17.08 3.95 8.19
N THR A 295 15.93 3.84 8.87
CA THR A 295 15.68 2.70 9.78
C THR A 295 15.32 1.47 8.94
N SER A 296 15.98 0.33 9.19
CA SER A 296 15.71 -0.89 8.43
C SER A 296 14.38 -1.55 8.83
N VAL A 297 13.80 -2.32 7.90
CA VAL A 297 12.62 -3.15 8.17
C VAL A 297 12.85 -4.15 9.30
N ASP A 298 14.08 -4.66 9.45
CA ASP A 298 14.45 -5.52 10.57
C ASP A 298 14.40 -4.76 11.90
N GLN A 299 14.99 -3.56 11.96
CA GLN A 299 14.96 -2.72 13.17
C GLN A 299 13.53 -2.37 13.59
N VAL A 300 12.67 -2.02 12.63
CA VAL A 300 11.25 -1.71 12.92
C VAL A 300 10.50 -2.98 13.35
N ALA A 301 10.65 -4.12 12.65
CA ALA A 301 10.00 -5.38 13.05
C ALA A 301 10.42 -5.81 14.47
N ARG A 302 11.72 -5.73 14.78
CA ARG A 302 12.25 -6.00 16.13
C ARG A 302 11.62 -5.09 17.17
N ALA A 303 11.48 -3.80 16.88
CA ALA A 303 10.88 -2.86 17.81
C ALA A 303 9.41 -3.20 18.15
N PHE A 304 8.64 -3.70 17.19
CA PHE A 304 7.28 -4.22 17.45
C PHE A 304 7.32 -5.51 18.29
N LEU A 305 8.15 -6.48 17.90
CA LEU A 305 8.20 -7.80 18.52
C LEU A 305 8.74 -7.79 19.95
N TYR A 306 9.67 -6.89 20.25
CA TYR A 306 10.24 -6.66 21.58
C TYR A 306 9.60 -5.48 22.31
N SER A 307 8.51 -4.90 21.78
CA SER A 307 7.76 -3.86 22.50
C SER A 307 7.17 -4.39 23.82
N LEU A 308 7.01 -3.49 24.80
CA LEU A 308 6.29 -3.82 26.04
C LEU A 308 4.83 -4.25 25.78
N GLU A 309 4.23 -3.73 24.72
CA GLU A 309 2.87 -4.08 24.31
C GLU A 309 2.80 -5.55 23.85
N ASN A 310 3.60 -5.93 22.84
CA ASN A 310 3.64 -7.30 22.37
C ASN A 310 4.08 -8.26 23.48
N SER A 311 5.09 -7.88 24.25
CA SER A 311 5.57 -8.66 25.39
C SER A 311 4.51 -8.86 26.46
N GLY A 312 3.65 -7.86 26.69
CA GLY A 312 2.49 -7.98 27.58
C GLY A 312 1.43 -8.94 27.05
N ARG A 313 1.16 -8.93 25.74
CA ARG A 313 0.27 -9.90 25.09
C ARG A 313 0.82 -11.32 25.23
N LEU A 314 2.10 -11.53 24.91
CA LEU A 314 2.76 -12.82 25.05
C LEU A 314 2.75 -13.33 26.49
N ALA A 315 3.07 -12.48 27.47
CA ALA A 315 3.01 -12.84 28.88
C ALA A 315 1.59 -13.26 29.28
N THR A 316 0.58 -12.47 28.91
CA THR A 316 -0.83 -12.77 29.18
C THR A 316 -1.24 -14.13 28.61
N ASP A 317 -0.87 -14.42 27.37
CA ASP A 317 -1.11 -15.72 26.73
C ASP A 317 -0.46 -16.88 27.50
N LEU A 318 0.74 -16.68 28.07
CA LEU A 318 1.42 -17.70 28.87
C LEU A 318 0.69 -17.98 30.18
N TYR A 319 0.21 -16.94 30.88
CA TYR A 319 -0.60 -17.12 32.09
C TYR A 319 -1.88 -17.91 31.82
N PHE A 320 -2.62 -17.58 30.76
CA PHE A 320 -3.82 -18.35 30.40
C PHE A 320 -3.48 -19.77 29.94
N THR A 321 -2.45 -19.93 29.11
CA THR A 321 -2.12 -21.24 28.52
C THR A 321 -1.51 -22.21 29.51
N LEU A 322 -0.75 -21.73 30.49
CA LEU A 322 0.01 -22.58 31.42
C LEU A 322 -0.61 -22.61 32.82
N LEU A 323 -1.13 -21.48 33.31
CA LEU A 323 -1.64 -21.35 34.67
C LEU A 323 -3.18 -21.32 34.76
N ASP A 324 -3.88 -21.21 33.62
CA ASP A 324 -5.35 -21.09 33.52
C ASP A 324 -5.92 -19.89 34.30
N ARG A 325 -5.18 -18.77 34.35
CA ARG A 325 -5.64 -17.54 35.01
C ARG A 325 -5.09 -16.30 34.30
N ALA A 326 -5.70 -15.15 34.57
CA ALA A 326 -5.13 -13.87 34.18
C ALA A 326 -3.89 -13.54 35.03
N PRO A 327 -2.91 -12.79 34.49
CA PRO A 327 -1.80 -12.29 35.28
C PRO A 327 -2.24 -11.21 36.27
N GLU A 328 -1.66 -11.23 37.45
CA GLU A 328 -1.66 -10.08 38.35
C GLU A 328 -0.77 -8.94 37.79
N PRO A 329 -1.01 -7.66 38.12
CA PRO A 329 -0.27 -6.53 37.54
C PRO A 329 1.25 -6.62 37.71
N ALA A 330 1.72 -7.05 38.88
CA ALA A 330 3.15 -7.19 39.16
C ALA A 330 3.79 -8.30 38.30
N GLY A 331 3.12 -9.45 38.19
CA GLY A 331 3.55 -10.58 37.37
C GLY A 331 3.57 -10.24 35.88
N LEU A 332 2.50 -9.59 35.37
CA LEU A 332 2.46 -9.09 34.00
C LEU A 332 3.63 -8.15 33.72
N ASN A 333 3.87 -7.19 34.63
CA ASN A 333 4.95 -6.23 34.45
C ASN A 333 6.34 -6.89 34.48
N HIS A 334 6.55 -7.87 35.36
CA HIS A 334 7.77 -8.65 35.39
C HIS A 334 8.01 -9.35 34.05
N TRP A 335 7.06 -10.17 33.58
CA TRP A 335 7.25 -10.97 32.38
C TRP A 335 7.34 -10.14 31.11
N ARG A 336 6.53 -9.09 30.96
CA ARG A 336 6.62 -8.22 29.78
C ARG A 336 7.95 -7.48 29.71
N THR A 337 8.54 -7.12 30.86
CA THR A 337 9.84 -6.44 30.91
C THR A 337 10.96 -7.41 30.51
N GLN A 338 10.92 -8.65 31.01
CA GLN A 338 11.89 -9.68 30.65
C GLN A 338 11.83 -10.01 29.16
N LEU A 339 10.63 -10.24 28.62
CA LEU A 339 10.41 -10.54 27.19
C LEU A 339 10.83 -9.37 26.29
N ALA A 340 10.51 -8.13 26.68
CA ALA A 340 10.96 -6.93 25.95
C ALA A 340 12.47 -6.73 26.03
N GLY A 341 13.09 -7.14 27.15
CA GLY A 341 14.53 -7.13 27.38
C GLY A 341 15.29 -8.24 26.66
N GLY A 342 14.63 -9.08 25.86
CA GLY A 342 15.28 -10.13 25.07
C GLY A 342 15.17 -11.54 25.65
N LEU A 343 14.46 -11.74 26.76
CA LEU A 343 14.12 -13.09 27.21
C LEU A 343 13.26 -13.76 26.14
N GLY A 344 13.77 -14.79 25.48
CA GLY A 344 12.99 -15.50 24.46
C GLY A 344 11.73 -16.14 25.03
N ARG A 345 10.62 -16.12 24.28
CA ARG A 345 9.36 -16.77 24.66
C ARG A 345 9.52 -18.23 25.09
N GLN A 346 10.43 -18.99 24.47
CA GLN A 346 10.74 -20.38 24.87
C GLN A 346 11.29 -20.45 26.31
N ALA A 347 12.22 -19.56 26.64
CA ALA A 347 12.79 -19.49 27.99
C ALA A 347 11.72 -19.05 29.01
N ALA A 348 10.83 -18.12 28.64
CA ALA A 348 9.70 -17.76 29.46
C ALA A 348 8.75 -18.96 29.69
N ILE A 349 8.40 -19.73 28.65
CA ILE A 349 7.58 -20.96 28.81
C ILE A 349 8.22 -21.91 29.82
N VAL A 350 9.52 -22.19 29.67
CA VAL A 350 10.24 -23.07 30.59
C VAL A 350 10.22 -22.53 32.02
N ALA A 351 10.40 -21.22 32.20
CA ALA A 351 10.37 -20.61 33.52
C ALA A 351 8.98 -20.62 34.17
N PHE A 352 7.90 -20.48 33.39
CA PHE A 352 6.53 -20.71 33.89
C PHE A 352 6.32 -22.17 34.33
N LEU A 353 6.76 -23.13 33.52
CA LEU A 353 6.64 -24.56 33.80
C LEU A 353 7.46 -25.00 35.02
N ASP A 354 8.56 -24.29 35.29
CA ASP A 354 9.43 -24.50 36.45
C ASP A 354 9.01 -23.66 37.68
N SER A 355 8.00 -22.79 37.57
CA SER A 355 7.56 -21.93 38.67
C SER A 355 6.99 -22.74 39.84
N ALA A 356 7.06 -22.19 41.06
CA ALA A 356 6.47 -22.80 42.25
C ALA A 356 4.96 -23.05 42.07
N GLU A 357 4.26 -22.15 41.37
CA GLU A 357 2.83 -22.27 41.07
C GLU A 357 2.55 -23.48 40.15
N TYR A 358 3.28 -23.61 39.04
CA TYR A 358 3.10 -24.75 38.13
C TYR A 358 3.48 -26.07 38.79
N ARG A 359 4.52 -26.06 39.64
CA ARG A 359 4.91 -27.22 40.45
C ARG A 359 3.81 -27.63 41.44
N GLY A 360 3.16 -26.65 42.09
CA GLY A 360 2.03 -26.90 42.98
C GLY A 360 0.79 -27.42 42.25
N LYS A 361 0.55 -26.96 41.02
CA LYS A 361 -0.57 -27.42 40.18
C LYS A 361 -0.39 -28.85 39.67
N TYR A 362 0.85 -29.24 39.39
CA TYR A 362 1.20 -30.57 38.89
C TYR A 362 2.30 -31.21 39.75
N PRO A 363 1.99 -31.64 40.99
CA PRO A 363 3.01 -32.11 41.93
C PRO A 363 3.59 -33.48 41.56
N ALA A 364 2.81 -34.35 40.90
CA ALA A 364 3.29 -35.65 40.42
C ALA A 364 3.95 -35.56 39.04
N ASN A 365 5.00 -36.35 38.79
CA ASN A 365 5.69 -36.40 37.49
C ASN A 365 4.74 -36.80 36.36
N ASP A 366 3.87 -37.78 36.59
CA ASP A 366 2.89 -38.24 35.62
C ASP A 366 1.94 -37.12 35.17
N ALA A 367 1.42 -36.34 36.12
CA ALA A 367 0.54 -35.20 35.84
C ALA A 367 1.29 -34.04 35.16
N PHE A 368 2.56 -33.80 35.56
CA PHE A 368 3.42 -32.81 34.91
C PHE A 368 3.66 -33.17 33.44
N ILE A 369 4.05 -34.42 33.14
CA ILE A 369 4.30 -34.88 31.76
C ILE A 369 3.03 -34.78 30.91
N ASP A 370 1.89 -35.28 31.39
CA ASP A 370 0.61 -35.17 30.67
C ASP A 370 0.24 -33.71 30.37
N SER A 371 0.49 -32.79 31.31
CA SER A 371 0.24 -31.36 31.11
C SER A 371 1.07 -30.76 29.98
N LEU A 372 2.34 -31.19 29.80
CA LEU A 372 3.21 -30.68 28.74
C LEU A 372 2.70 -31.09 27.35
N TYR A 373 2.29 -32.35 27.19
CA TYR A 373 1.68 -32.82 25.94
C TYR A 373 0.43 -32.02 25.59
N ARG A 374 -0.48 -31.82 26.55
CA ARG A 374 -1.75 -31.12 26.28
C ARG A 374 -1.57 -29.63 26.03
N ARG A 375 -0.72 -28.96 26.80
CA ARG A 375 -0.57 -27.49 26.74
C ARG A 375 0.42 -27.03 25.67
N LEU A 376 1.51 -27.75 25.45
CA LEU A 376 2.53 -27.38 24.46
C LEU A 376 2.30 -28.05 23.10
N LEU A 377 1.94 -29.34 23.08
CA LEU A 377 1.80 -30.12 21.84
C LEU A 377 0.34 -30.28 21.38
N ARG A 378 -0.62 -29.79 22.18
CA ARG A 378 -2.07 -29.82 21.87
C ARG A 378 -2.61 -31.23 21.60
N ARG A 379 -2.03 -32.25 22.22
CA ARG A 379 -2.48 -33.65 22.14
C ARG A 379 -2.28 -34.39 23.46
N PRO A 380 -2.93 -35.54 23.69
CA PRO A 380 -2.56 -36.42 24.79
C PRO A 380 -1.18 -37.08 24.57
N PRO A 381 -0.50 -37.50 25.65
CA PRO A 381 0.69 -38.32 25.55
C PRO A 381 0.42 -39.65 24.84
N ASP A 382 1.34 -40.08 23.99
CA ASP A 382 1.43 -41.47 23.57
C ASP A 382 2.17 -42.32 24.63
N ALA A 383 1.91 -43.63 24.65
CA ALA A 383 2.44 -44.51 25.68
C ALA A 383 3.98 -44.53 25.71
N GLY A 384 4.64 -44.50 24.54
CA GLY A 384 6.10 -44.55 24.44
C GLY A 384 6.75 -43.28 24.97
N GLY A 385 6.32 -42.12 24.46
CA GLY A 385 6.84 -40.82 24.87
C GLY A 385 6.60 -40.53 26.36
N PHE A 386 5.43 -40.89 26.90
CA PHE A 386 5.15 -40.75 28.32
C PHE A 386 6.12 -41.57 29.19
N GLN A 387 6.33 -42.84 28.86
CA GLN A 387 7.23 -43.72 29.61
C GLN A 387 8.70 -43.28 29.49
N TYR A 388 9.10 -42.76 28.34
CA TYR A 388 10.44 -42.17 28.15
C TYR A 388 10.67 -41.03 29.15
N TRP A 389 9.80 -40.02 29.17
CA TRP A 389 9.96 -38.87 30.07
C TRP A 389 9.84 -39.26 31.54
N LYS A 390 8.95 -40.18 31.87
CA LYS A 390 8.80 -40.70 33.24
C LYS A 390 10.07 -41.41 33.72
N SER A 391 10.66 -42.24 32.87
CA SER A 391 11.92 -42.93 33.17
C SER A 391 13.08 -41.95 33.31
N ALA A 392 13.16 -40.93 32.44
CA ALA A 392 14.18 -39.89 32.51
C ALA A 392 14.09 -39.09 33.83
N MET A 393 12.89 -38.71 34.26
CA MET A 393 12.69 -38.02 35.54
C MET A 393 13.00 -38.90 36.74
N THR A 394 12.66 -40.20 36.67
CA THR A 394 13.03 -41.16 37.71
C THR A 394 14.55 -41.35 37.79
N GLY A 395 15.24 -41.24 36.65
CA GLY A 395 16.70 -41.24 36.54
C GLY A 395 17.38 -39.92 36.92
N GLY A 396 16.64 -38.92 37.43
CA GLY A 396 17.19 -37.67 37.95
C GLY A 396 17.06 -36.46 37.03
N MET A 397 16.47 -36.59 35.84
CA MET A 397 16.21 -35.43 34.97
C MET A 397 15.22 -34.47 35.64
N SER A 398 15.57 -33.19 35.69
CA SER A 398 14.77 -32.14 36.29
C SER A 398 13.54 -31.77 35.43
N ARG A 399 12.52 -31.17 36.06
CA ARG A 399 11.37 -30.61 35.33
C ARG A 399 11.77 -29.54 34.32
N TYR A 400 12.78 -28.75 34.65
CA TYR A 400 13.38 -27.77 33.74
C TYR A 400 13.93 -28.44 32.47
N GLU A 401 14.70 -29.52 32.61
CA GLU A 401 15.26 -30.26 31.47
C GLU A 401 14.16 -30.93 30.63
N VAL A 402 13.14 -31.50 31.27
CA VAL A 402 11.98 -32.06 30.56
C VAL A 402 11.22 -30.96 29.80
N ALA A 403 10.89 -29.85 30.46
CA ALA A 403 10.21 -28.72 29.82
C ALA A 403 11.01 -28.18 28.62
N ARG A 404 12.34 -28.05 28.76
CA ARG A 404 13.25 -27.70 27.66
C ARG A 404 13.20 -28.71 26.52
N GLY A 405 13.20 -30.00 26.85
CA GLY A 405 13.06 -31.09 25.88
C GLY A 405 11.79 -30.97 25.04
N PHE A 406 10.67 -30.56 25.63
CA PHE A 406 9.42 -30.32 24.89
C PHE A 406 9.50 -29.08 23.99
N VAL A 407 9.93 -27.92 24.51
CA VAL A 407 9.96 -26.67 23.71
C VAL A 407 11.06 -26.65 22.63
N LEU A 408 12.04 -27.55 22.71
CA LEU A 408 13.05 -27.78 21.67
C LEU A 408 12.79 -29.08 20.88
N SER A 409 11.66 -29.74 21.10
CA SER A 409 11.30 -30.95 20.36
C SER A 409 11.00 -30.62 18.90
N ASP A 410 11.17 -31.62 18.03
CA ASP A 410 10.82 -31.50 16.62
C ASP A 410 9.35 -31.15 16.43
N GLU A 411 8.46 -31.81 17.17
CA GLU A 411 7.01 -31.60 17.12
C GLU A 411 6.62 -30.16 17.48
N TYR A 412 7.13 -29.65 18.60
CA TYR A 412 6.84 -28.28 19.03
C TYR A 412 7.39 -27.25 18.04
N CYS A 413 8.66 -27.37 17.64
CA CYS A 413 9.31 -26.44 16.73
C CYS A 413 8.67 -26.45 15.34
N ARG A 414 8.25 -27.62 14.83
CA ARG A 414 7.51 -27.75 13.57
C ARG A 414 6.15 -27.06 13.64
N ALA A 415 5.40 -27.27 14.73
CA ALA A 415 4.11 -26.63 14.93
C ALA A 415 4.26 -25.11 15.03
N TYR A 416 5.29 -24.64 15.76
CA TYR A 416 5.58 -23.21 15.88
C TYR A 416 5.99 -22.60 14.54
N ALA A 417 6.93 -23.20 13.82
CA ALA A 417 7.34 -22.75 12.49
C ALA A 417 6.15 -22.67 11.53
N ARG A 418 5.29 -23.70 11.49
CA ARG A 418 4.06 -23.67 10.69
C ARG A 418 3.14 -22.50 11.08
N SER A 419 3.02 -22.19 12.37
CA SER A 419 2.23 -21.03 12.81
C SER A 419 2.77 -19.69 12.30
N LEU A 420 4.10 -19.57 12.13
CA LEU A 420 4.72 -18.37 11.57
C LEU A 420 4.38 -18.22 10.07
N TYR A 421 4.47 -19.30 9.30
CA TYR A 421 4.05 -19.30 7.90
C TYR A 421 2.57 -18.94 7.72
N LEU A 422 1.69 -19.52 8.55
CA LEU A 422 0.26 -19.21 8.47
C LEU A 422 -0.05 -17.76 8.87
N ARG A 423 0.61 -17.24 9.91
CA ARG A 423 0.42 -15.87 10.38
C ARG A 423 0.96 -14.84 9.38
N TYR A 424 2.23 -14.97 9.02
CA TYR A 424 2.93 -13.96 8.23
C TYR A 424 2.78 -14.18 6.74
N LEU A 425 2.67 -15.41 6.25
CA LEU A 425 2.70 -15.71 4.81
C LEU A 425 1.36 -16.26 4.29
N ARG A 426 0.38 -16.51 5.17
CA ARG A 426 -0.96 -17.07 4.86
C ARG A 426 -0.92 -18.31 3.97
N ARG A 427 0.10 -19.16 4.16
CA ARG A 427 0.28 -20.40 3.42
C ARG A 427 0.94 -21.46 4.28
N GLU A 428 0.85 -22.70 3.82
CA GLU A 428 1.64 -23.79 4.40
C GLU A 428 3.13 -23.62 4.07
N PRO A 429 4.03 -24.08 4.95
CA PRO A 429 5.44 -24.06 4.67
C PRO A 429 5.81 -25.09 3.61
N GLU A 430 6.69 -24.70 2.70
CA GLU A 430 7.42 -25.65 1.87
C GLU A 430 8.38 -26.48 2.72
N GLN A 431 8.63 -27.74 2.32
CA GLN A 431 9.41 -28.69 3.13
C GLN A 431 10.77 -28.14 3.55
N GLY A 432 11.53 -27.56 2.62
CA GLY A 432 12.87 -27.04 2.90
C GLY A 432 12.88 -25.88 3.90
N GLY A 433 11.95 -24.93 3.76
CA GLY A 433 11.82 -23.82 4.71
C GLY A 433 11.28 -24.26 6.06
N TRP A 434 10.34 -25.22 6.08
CA TRP A 434 9.85 -25.81 7.31
C TRP A 434 10.97 -26.48 8.12
N ASP A 435 11.79 -27.30 7.46
CA ASP A 435 12.91 -28.00 8.08
C ASP A 435 14.00 -27.01 8.53
N GLY A 436 14.29 -25.98 7.72
CA GLY A 436 15.26 -24.94 8.06
C GLY A 436 14.87 -24.14 9.31
N TRP A 437 13.64 -23.62 9.37
CA TRP A 437 13.14 -22.89 10.54
C TRP A 437 13.03 -23.78 11.78
N THR A 438 12.54 -25.02 11.61
CA THR A 438 12.48 -26.01 12.68
C THR A 438 13.87 -26.27 13.26
N GLY A 439 14.89 -26.47 12.42
CA GLY A 439 16.27 -26.69 12.85
C GLY A 439 16.82 -25.53 13.68
N ARG A 440 16.58 -24.29 13.26
CA ARG A 440 17.01 -23.08 14.00
C ARG A 440 16.33 -22.96 15.36
N LEU A 441 15.02 -23.21 15.42
CA LEU A 441 14.25 -23.19 16.67
C LEU A 441 14.73 -24.26 17.66
N LYS A 442 15.03 -25.48 17.17
CA LYS A 442 15.60 -26.57 17.98
C LYS A 442 17.01 -26.24 18.49
N ALA A 443 17.79 -25.49 17.72
CA ALA A 443 19.09 -24.98 18.14
C ALA A 443 19.00 -23.82 19.15
N GLY A 444 17.79 -23.40 19.56
CA GLY A 444 17.57 -22.36 20.56
C GLY A 444 17.41 -20.95 19.99
N LEU A 445 17.15 -20.80 18.69
CA LEU A 445 16.70 -19.51 18.15
C LEU A 445 15.42 -19.10 18.89
N ASN A 446 15.47 -17.94 19.55
CA ASN A 446 14.31 -17.47 20.27
C ASN A 446 13.15 -17.18 19.29
N HIS A 447 11.94 -17.33 19.81
CA HIS A 447 10.71 -17.21 19.03
C HIS A 447 10.50 -15.82 18.41
N GLN A 448 10.86 -14.74 19.12
CA GLN A 448 10.68 -13.37 18.63
C GLN A 448 11.68 -13.03 17.51
N ASP A 449 12.90 -13.59 17.53
CA ASP A 449 13.86 -13.46 16.44
C ASP A 449 13.46 -14.29 15.22
N ALA A 450 12.85 -15.46 15.45
CA ALA A 450 12.22 -16.21 14.36
C ALA A 450 11.07 -15.37 13.73
N GLU A 451 10.16 -14.83 14.54
CA GLU A 451 9.10 -13.93 14.08
C GLU A 451 9.65 -12.69 13.35
N THR A 452 10.77 -12.13 13.82
CA THR A 452 11.44 -11.00 13.16
C THR A 452 11.87 -11.39 11.76
N GLY A 453 12.45 -12.58 11.59
CA GLY A 453 12.87 -13.07 10.28
C GLY A 453 11.70 -13.19 9.28
N PHE A 454 10.50 -13.56 9.74
CA PHE A 454 9.30 -13.55 8.89
C PHE A 454 8.79 -12.13 8.64
N ALA A 455 8.63 -11.33 9.69
CA ALA A 455 8.08 -9.96 9.62
C ALA A 455 8.98 -8.99 8.82
N ALA A 456 10.28 -9.24 8.75
CA ALA A 456 11.22 -8.46 7.95
C ALA A 456 11.50 -9.08 6.56
N SER A 457 10.96 -10.27 6.27
CA SER A 457 11.25 -10.97 5.01
C SER A 457 10.72 -10.20 3.79
N PRO A 458 11.42 -10.25 2.65
CA PRO A 458 10.89 -9.75 1.38
C PRO A 458 9.55 -10.40 1.00
N GLU A 459 9.36 -11.68 1.35
CA GLU A 459 8.11 -12.40 1.10
C GLU A 459 6.95 -11.77 1.85
N TYR A 460 7.09 -11.51 3.16
CA TYR A 460 6.05 -10.83 3.93
C TYR A 460 5.77 -9.42 3.42
N GLN A 461 6.83 -8.64 3.15
CA GLN A 461 6.71 -7.29 2.59
C GLN A 461 5.93 -7.28 1.27
N ASN A 462 6.13 -8.29 0.42
CA ASN A 462 5.37 -8.45 -0.82
C ASN A 462 3.93 -8.93 -0.56
N ALA A 463 3.76 -9.88 0.33
CA ALA A 463 2.47 -10.51 0.62
C ALA A 463 1.45 -9.51 1.16
N VAL A 464 1.86 -8.64 2.10
CA VAL A 464 0.94 -7.65 2.70
C VAL A 464 0.41 -6.63 1.70
N VAL A 465 1.19 -6.27 0.68
CA VAL A 465 0.77 -5.37 -0.40
C VAL A 465 -0.34 -6.01 -1.25
N ASN A 466 -0.27 -7.31 -1.47
CA ASN A 466 -1.25 -8.07 -2.25
C ASN A 466 -2.53 -8.39 -1.45
N TRP A 467 -2.47 -8.36 -0.13
CA TRP A 467 -3.60 -8.69 0.76
C TRP A 467 -4.39 -7.50 1.26
N TRP A 468 -3.78 -6.33 1.27
CA TRP A 468 -4.48 -5.07 1.51
C TRP A 468 -5.56 -4.90 0.45
#